data_AF-D5MCX7-F1
#
_entry.id   AF-D5MCX7-F1
#
_cell.length_a   1.000
_cell.length_b   1.000
_cell.length_c   1.000
_cell.angle_alpha   90.00
_cell.angle_beta   90.00
_cell.angle_gamma   90.00
#
_symmetry.space_group_name_H-M   'P 1'
#
loop_
_entity.id
_entity.type
_entity.pdbx_description
1 polymer ?
#
loop_
_entity_poly.entity_id
_entity_poly.type
_entity_poly.pdbx_seq_one_letter_code
_entity_poly.pdbx_strand_id
1 'polypeptide(L)'
;EAYCTNQQVVSFVWASTRSIVPSDLLGDSCNWRALRSNISKFVGLRRYESFSLSQCTHGLETSRYSFLSKVRLSDCFCCKVANGVGNCKFAKKGIKISNDVKITLQNHIFQNWIYWFFSSIVVPIISSCFYVTERQSKRHHVFYYPKTVWRKIVDNAINCLKEQNYRLLDHASFTYIISKRNFGFSRVRFLPKQKCVRILANTKVPSKIPLHRNNNRKRRFVFLKSINSSLKELHAILRRIKHEHPQALGSSVFGYDDAYRKLYQFLPKVKEGSPMMPKVYIVVGDVSKAFD
;
A
#
# COMPACT_ATOMS: atom_id res chain seq x y z
N GLU A 1 -2.85 17.95 14.88
CA GLU A 1 -2.46 17.40 13.55
C GLU A 1 -3.72 16.88 12.84
N ALA A 2 -3.76 16.85 11.51
CA ALA A 2 -5.00 16.58 10.74
C ALA A 2 -5.38 15.08 10.58
N TYR A 3 -4.65 14.16 11.23
CA TYR A 3 -4.91 12.72 11.17
C TYR A 3 -5.52 12.22 12.49
N CYS A 4 -6.21 11.10 12.43
CA CYS A 4 -6.79 10.43 13.59
C CYS A 4 -5.75 9.53 14.27
N THR A 5 -5.78 9.46 15.60
CA THR A 5 -4.98 8.49 16.35
C THR A 5 -5.47 7.07 16.09
N ASN A 6 -4.60 6.07 16.27
CA ASN A 6 -5.00 4.67 16.13
C ASN A 6 -6.20 4.32 17.03
N GLN A 7 -6.25 4.86 18.25
CA GLN A 7 -7.36 4.63 19.18
C GLN A 7 -8.69 5.21 18.68
N GLN A 8 -8.67 6.39 18.05
CA GLN A 8 -9.86 6.98 17.43
C GLN A 8 -10.35 6.12 16.26
N VAL A 9 -9.44 5.67 15.40
CA VAL A 9 -9.76 4.79 14.27
C VAL A 9 -10.34 3.46 14.76
N VAL A 10 -9.72 2.83 15.76
CA VAL A 10 -10.22 1.58 16.36
C VAL A 10 -11.60 1.75 16.96
N SER A 11 -11.84 2.85 17.68
CA SER A 11 -13.14 3.12 18.30
C SER A 11 -14.22 3.37 17.25
N PHE A 12 -13.89 4.09 16.17
CA PHE A 12 -14.78 4.30 15.04
C PHE A 12 -15.12 2.99 14.32
N VAL A 13 -14.10 2.19 13.98
CA VAL A 13 -14.28 0.87 13.33
C VAL A 13 -15.14 -0.03 14.22
N TRP A 14 -14.83 -0.12 15.51
CA TRP A 14 -15.59 -0.94 16.45
C TRP A 14 -17.06 -0.50 16.56
N ALA A 15 -17.32 0.80 16.65
CA ALA A 15 -18.68 1.35 16.67
C ALA A 15 -19.44 1.03 15.37
N SER A 16 -18.78 1.19 14.22
CA SER A 16 -19.34 0.92 12.89
C SER A 16 -19.68 -0.56 12.74
N THR A 17 -18.76 -1.44 13.13
CA THR A 17 -18.96 -2.89 13.11
C THR A 17 -20.15 -3.32 13.96
N ARG A 18 -20.29 -2.78 15.19
CA ARG A 18 -21.44 -3.12 16.07
C ARG A 18 -22.78 -2.66 15.52
N SER A 19 -22.79 -1.68 14.62
CA SER A 19 -24.00 -1.23 13.91
C SER A 19 -24.32 -2.09 12.68
N ILE A 20 -23.34 -2.81 12.12
CA ILE A 20 -23.48 -3.60 10.89
C ILE A 20 -23.69 -5.09 11.21
N VAL A 21 -22.94 -5.61 12.16
CA VAL A 21 -22.91 -7.03 12.50
C VAL A 21 -23.81 -7.30 13.71
N PRO A 22 -24.78 -8.23 13.60
CA PRO A 22 -25.60 -8.66 14.73
C PRO A 22 -24.75 -9.09 15.93
N SER A 23 -25.19 -8.74 17.15
CA SER A 23 -24.46 -9.05 18.39
C SER A 23 -24.15 -10.54 18.54
N ASP A 24 -25.06 -11.40 18.11
CA ASP A 24 -24.92 -12.86 18.21
C ASP A 24 -23.74 -13.40 17.39
N LEU A 25 -23.34 -12.71 16.32
CA LEU A 25 -22.20 -13.08 15.48
C LEU A 25 -20.85 -12.54 16.01
N LEU A 26 -20.89 -11.59 16.95
CA LEU A 26 -19.69 -11.02 17.59
C LEU A 26 -19.30 -11.76 18.87
N GLY A 27 -20.15 -12.66 19.36
CA GLY A 27 -19.96 -13.34 20.63
C GLY A 27 -20.31 -12.44 21.81
N ASP A 28 -19.64 -12.64 22.95
CA ASP A 28 -19.91 -11.93 24.20
C ASP A 28 -18.90 -10.81 24.52
N SER A 29 -19.06 -10.18 25.69
CA SER A 29 -18.21 -9.07 26.13
C SER A 29 -16.71 -9.41 26.23
N CYS A 30 -16.34 -10.67 26.47
CA CYS A 30 -14.96 -11.12 26.49
C CYS A 30 -14.40 -11.16 25.06
N ASN A 31 -15.11 -11.79 24.13
CA ASN A 31 -14.72 -11.84 22.73
C ASN A 31 -14.73 -10.46 22.07
N TRP A 32 -15.61 -9.56 22.49
CA TRP A 32 -15.62 -8.16 22.03
C TRP A 32 -14.33 -7.43 22.39
N ARG A 33 -13.82 -7.63 23.62
CA ARG A 33 -12.54 -7.05 24.04
C ARG A 33 -11.38 -7.60 23.22
N ALA A 34 -11.35 -8.91 22.99
CA ALA A 34 -10.34 -9.55 22.16
C ALA A 34 -10.42 -9.11 20.69
N LEU A 35 -11.61 -9.04 20.09
CA LEU A 35 -11.82 -8.52 18.73
C LEU A 35 -11.34 -7.07 18.61
N ARG A 36 -11.71 -6.21 19.55
CA ARG A 36 -11.26 -4.81 19.57
C ARG A 36 -9.74 -4.71 19.71
N SER A 37 -9.12 -5.55 20.52
CA SER A 37 -7.67 -5.65 20.64
C SER A 37 -7.01 -6.08 19.32
N ASN A 38 -7.58 -7.07 18.62
CA ASN A 38 -7.07 -7.54 17.34
C ASN A 38 -7.24 -6.48 16.24
N ILE A 39 -8.35 -5.73 16.23
CA ILE A 39 -8.52 -4.55 15.37
C ILE A 39 -7.46 -3.50 15.69
N SER A 40 -7.17 -3.26 16.98
CA SER A 40 -6.12 -2.33 17.39
C SER A 40 -4.74 -2.73 16.91
N LYS A 41 -4.40 -4.03 16.99
CA LYS A 41 -3.16 -4.57 16.42
C LYS A 41 -3.12 -4.35 14.92
N PHE A 42 -4.20 -4.67 14.21
CA PHE A 42 -4.32 -4.49 12.76
C PHE A 42 -4.13 -3.03 12.32
N VAL A 43 -4.83 -2.08 12.98
CA VAL A 43 -4.71 -0.65 12.70
C VAL A 43 -3.29 -0.12 13.02
N GLY A 44 -2.61 -0.73 13.99
CA GLY A 44 -1.25 -0.39 14.38
C GLY A 44 -0.14 -0.89 13.44
N LEU A 45 -0.47 -1.73 12.45
CA LEU A 45 0.52 -2.30 11.55
C LEU A 45 1.24 -1.25 10.71
N ARG A 46 2.51 -1.53 10.43
CA ARG A 46 3.35 -0.74 9.54
C ARG A 46 3.13 -1.16 8.09
N ARG A 47 3.53 -0.30 7.17
CA ARG A 47 3.54 -0.65 5.75
C ARG A 47 4.46 -1.85 5.53
N TYR A 48 3.95 -2.82 4.76
CA TYR A 48 4.57 -4.12 4.45
C TYR A 48 4.51 -5.17 5.56
N GLU A 49 3.94 -4.85 6.72
CA GLU A 49 3.59 -5.89 7.68
C GLU A 49 2.33 -6.64 7.22
N SER A 50 2.30 -7.95 7.48
CA SER A 50 1.15 -8.81 7.26
C SER A 50 0.46 -9.12 8.58
N PHE A 51 -0.84 -9.40 8.52
CA PHE A 51 -1.63 -9.84 9.67
C PHE A 51 -2.21 -11.22 9.36
N SER A 52 -1.72 -12.25 10.05
CA SER A 52 -2.15 -13.62 9.81
C SER A 52 -3.52 -13.88 10.44
N LEU A 53 -4.22 -14.88 9.92
CA LEU A 53 -5.49 -15.31 10.51
C LEU A 53 -5.35 -15.76 11.97
N SER A 54 -4.22 -16.40 12.32
CA SER A 54 -3.92 -16.77 13.72
C SER A 54 -3.84 -15.57 14.65
N GLN A 55 -3.34 -14.42 14.17
CA GLN A 55 -3.32 -13.18 14.92
C GLN A 55 -4.72 -12.57 15.03
N CYS A 56 -5.55 -12.67 13.98
CA CYS A 56 -6.95 -12.24 14.03
C CYS A 56 -7.79 -13.03 15.04
N THR A 57 -7.49 -14.32 15.22
CA THR A 57 -8.21 -15.21 16.14
C THR A 57 -7.64 -15.21 17.56
N HIS A 58 -6.52 -14.53 17.80
CA HIS A 58 -5.85 -14.55 19.09
C HIS A 58 -6.74 -14.03 20.22
N GLY A 59 -6.86 -14.82 21.29
CA GLY A 59 -7.69 -14.49 22.46
C GLY A 59 -9.20 -14.60 22.23
N LEU A 60 -9.65 -15.12 21.07
CA LEU A 60 -11.05 -15.41 20.82
C LEU A 60 -11.38 -16.84 21.22
N GLU A 61 -12.47 -17.02 21.95
CA GLU A 61 -12.96 -18.34 22.34
C GLU A 61 -14.12 -18.76 21.42
N THR A 62 -13.95 -19.86 20.69
CA THR A 62 -14.95 -20.43 19.77
C THR A 62 -16.26 -20.79 20.49
N SER A 63 -16.17 -21.27 21.74
CA SER A 63 -17.33 -21.65 22.58
C SER A 63 -18.30 -20.50 22.85
N ARG A 64 -17.81 -19.26 22.83
CA ARG A 64 -18.59 -18.05 23.11
C ARG A 64 -19.33 -17.49 21.89
N TYR A 65 -19.22 -18.14 20.74
CA TYR A 65 -20.02 -17.81 19.54
C TYR A 65 -21.20 -18.77 19.42
N SER A 66 -22.36 -18.35 19.94
CA SER A 66 -23.56 -19.19 20.02
C SER A 66 -24.09 -19.66 18.67
N PHE A 67 -23.76 -18.96 17.57
CA PHE A 67 -24.15 -19.39 16.23
C PHE A 67 -23.40 -20.63 15.76
N LEU A 68 -22.17 -20.87 16.23
CA LEU A 68 -21.34 -22.01 15.81
C LEU A 68 -21.88 -23.35 16.32
N SER A 69 -22.52 -23.36 17.49
CA SER A 69 -23.19 -24.56 18.02
C SER A 69 -24.45 -24.92 17.24
N LYS A 70 -25.05 -23.94 16.55
CA LYS A 70 -26.26 -24.09 15.74
C LYS A 70 -25.99 -24.53 14.29
N VAL A 71 -24.74 -24.46 13.83
CA VAL A 71 -24.40 -24.87 12.45
C VAL A 71 -24.55 -26.38 12.30
N ARG A 72 -25.43 -26.81 11.40
CA ARG A 72 -25.62 -28.23 11.06
C ARG A 72 -24.64 -28.66 9.98
N LEU A 73 -24.11 -29.86 10.11
CA LEU A 73 -23.14 -30.44 9.16
C LEU A 73 -23.70 -30.57 7.72
N SER A 74 -25.03 -30.66 7.57
CA SER A 74 -25.71 -30.64 6.26
C SER A 74 -25.50 -29.33 5.49
N ASP A 75 -25.12 -28.26 6.16
CA ASP A 75 -25.00 -26.91 5.59
C ASP A 75 -23.56 -26.61 5.12
N CYS A 76 -22.61 -27.52 5.41
CA CYS A 76 -21.23 -27.40 4.95
C CYS A 76 -21.12 -27.69 3.46
N PHE A 77 -20.51 -26.77 2.70
CA PHE A 77 -20.27 -26.92 1.27
C PHE A 77 -19.42 -28.16 0.96
N CYS A 78 -18.48 -28.54 1.84
CA CYS A 78 -17.67 -29.75 1.69
C CYS A 78 -18.51 -31.03 1.71
N CYS A 79 -19.62 -31.07 2.47
CA CYS A 79 -20.55 -32.20 2.48
C CYS A 79 -21.45 -32.21 1.25
N LYS A 80 -21.73 -31.04 0.64
CA LYS A 80 -22.49 -30.93 -0.62
C LYS A 80 -21.65 -31.31 -1.85
N VAL A 81 -20.37 -30.92 -1.90
CA VAL A 81 -19.44 -31.31 -2.99
C VAL A 81 -19.11 -32.81 -2.92
N ALA A 82 -19.00 -33.36 -1.71
CA ALA A 82 -18.86 -34.81 -1.49
C ALA A 82 -20.02 -35.66 -1.99
N ASN A 83 -21.22 -35.09 -2.16
CA ASN A 83 -22.36 -35.79 -2.75
C ASN A 83 -22.29 -35.85 -4.29
N GLY A 84 -21.43 -35.05 -4.95
CA GLY A 84 -21.25 -35.06 -6.40
C GLY A 84 -20.00 -35.83 -6.87
N VAL A 85 -19.00 -35.98 -6.00
CA VAL A 85 -17.79 -36.77 -6.26
C VAL A 85 -17.70 -37.81 -5.16
N GLY A 86 -18.20 -39.01 -5.44
CA GLY A 86 -18.48 -40.08 -4.48
C GLY A 86 -17.26 -40.69 -3.79
N ASN A 87 -16.54 -39.91 -2.99
CA ASN A 87 -15.45 -40.41 -2.14
C ASN A 87 -15.27 -39.61 -0.84
N CYS A 88 -16.38 -39.28 -0.18
CA CYS A 88 -16.34 -38.89 1.23
C CYS A 88 -17.08 -39.92 2.07
N LYS A 89 -16.36 -40.57 3.00
CA LYS A 89 -16.87 -41.61 3.92
C LYS A 89 -18.03 -41.16 4.82
N PHE A 90 -18.46 -39.90 4.72
CA PHE A 90 -19.47 -39.25 5.55
C PHE A 90 -20.86 -39.18 4.91
N ALA A 91 -21.02 -39.56 3.63
CA ALA A 91 -22.30 -39.48 2.91
C ALA A 91 -23.20 -40.71 3.07
N LYS A 92 -22.95 -41.59 4.06
CA LYS A 92 -23.89 -42.66 4.43
C LYS A 92 -24.77 -42.17 5.57
N LYS A 93 -26.09 -42.11 5.32
CA LYS A 93 -27.16 -41.82 6.30
C LYS A 93 -26.85 -42.55 7.62
N GLY A 94 -26.67 -41.79 8.69
CA GLY A 94 -26.63 -42.33 10.07
C GLY A 94 -25.27 -42.52 10.72
N ILE A 95 -24.17 -41.94 10.22
CA ILE A 95 -22.89 -41.96 10.96
C ILE A 95 -22.95 -40.97 12.12
N LYS A 96 -22.87 -41.46 13.37
CA LYS A 96 -22.50 -40.64 14.54
C LYS A 96 -21.13 -40.02 14.26
N ILE A 97 -21.12 -38.78 13.82
CA ILE A 97 -19.87 -38.04 13.56
C ILE A 97 -19.16 -37.86 14.91
N SER A 98 -17.89 -38.27 14.99
CA SER A 98 -17.07 -38.09 16.19
C SER A 98 -17.08 -36.61 16.60
N ASN A 99 -17.10 -36.34 17.91
CA ASN A 99 -17.03 -34.98 18.46
C ASN A 99 -15.84 -34.20 17.87
N ASP A 100 -14.73 -34.87 17.57
CA ASP A 100 -13.52 -34.26 17.00
C ASP A 100 -13.76 -33.64 15.62
N VAL A 101 -14.56 -34.29 14.78
CA VAL A 101 -14.88 -33.81 13.42
C VAL A 101 -15.80 -32.59 13.50
N LYS A 102 -16.75 -32.59 14.44
CA LYS A 102 -17.63 -31.44 14.70
C LYS A 102 -16.83 -30.22 15.17
N ILE A 103 -15.91 -30.42 16.13
CA ILE A 103 -15.03 -29.36 16.65
C ILE A 103 -14.15 -28.79 15.53
N THR A 104 -13.57 -29.67 14.69
CA THR A 104 -12.73 -29.25 13.55
C THR A 104 -13.52 -28.39 12.57
N LEU A 105 -14.75 -28.78 12.21
CA LEU A 105 -15.59 -28.00 11.32
C LEU A 105 -15.97 -26.64 11.93
N GLN A 106 -16.36 -26.61 13.20
CA GLN A 106 -16.68 -25.38 13.91
C GLN A 106 -15.50 -24.40 13.92
N ASN A 107 -14.28 -24.91 14.16
CA ASN A 107 -13.06 -24.10 14.11
C ASN A 107 -12.78 -23.56 12.70
N HIS A 108 -13.01 -24.34 11.65
CA HIS A 108 -12.83 -23.88 10.28
C HIS A 108 -13.85 -22.79 9.89
N ILE A 109 -15.11 -22.97 10.26
CA ILE A 109 -16.16 -21.96 10.03
C ILE A 109 -15.85 -20.69 10.81
N PHE A 110 -15.42 -20.82 12.06
CA PHE A 110 -14.99 -19.70 12.88
C PHE A 110 -13.82 -18.93 12.25
N GLN A 111 -12.79 -19.63 11.79
CA GLN A 111 -11.65 -19.04 11.09
C GLN A 111 -12.10 -18.29 9.82
N ASN A 112 -12.99 -18.88 9.02
CA ASN A 112 -13.55 -18.22 7.83
C ASN A 112 -14.39 -16.99 8.19
N TRP A 113 -15.17 -17.07 9.27
CA TRP A 113 -15.94 -15.94 9.78
C TRP A 113 -15.02 -14.78 10.17
N ILE A 114 -13.96 -15.04 10.94
CA ILE A 114 -13.00 -14.00 11.36
C ILE A 114 -12.23 -13.45 10.16
N TYR A 115 -11.84 -14.29 9.21
CA TYR A 115 -11.23 -13.85 7.96
C TYR A 115 -12.17 -12.91 7.18
N TRP A 116 -13.44 -13.31 7.02
CA TRP A 116 -14.45 -12.50 6.37
C TRP A 116 -14.68 -11.18 7.11
N PHE A 117 -14.77 -11.20 8.43
CA PHE A 117 -14.92 -10.02 9.26
C PHE A 117 -13.81 -8.99 9.03
N PHE A 118 -12.55 -9.41 9.04
CA PHE A 118 -11.43 -8.49 8.78
C PHE A 118 -11.39 -8.02 7.32
N SER A 119 -11.51 -8.93 6.37
CA SER A 119 -11.36 -8.64 4.93
C SER A 119 -12.54 -7.87 4.33
N SER A 120 -13.76 -8.11 4.82
CA SER A 120 -15.00 -7.62 4.22
C SER A 120 -15.72 -6.56 5.07
N ILE A 121 -15.39 -6.42 6.35
CA ILE A 121 -15.95 -5.37 7.22
C ILE A 121 -14.86 -4.38 7.65
N VAL A 122 -13.85 -4.83 8.39
CA VAL A 122 -12.82 -3.93 8.95
C VAL A 122 -12.05 -3.18 7.87
N VAL A 123 -11.50 -3.90 6.88
CA VAL A 123 -10.71 -3.30 5.80
C VAL A 123 -11.56 -2.33 4.95
N PRO A 124 -12.78 -2.69 4.50
CA PRO A 124 -13.63 -1.77 3.76
C PRO A 124 -14.08 -0.54 4.56
N ILE A 125 -14.37 -0.65 5.85
CA ILE A 125 -14.70 0.51 6.70
C ILE A 125 -13.51 1.49 6.73
N ILE A 126 -12.31 0.97 7.01
CA ILE A 126 -11.10 1.81 7.05
C ILE A 126 -10.86 2.45 5.69
N SER A 127 -10.90 1.66 4.62
CA SER A 127 -10.63 2.10 3.24
C SER A 127 -11.69 3.09 2.71
N SER A 128 -12.94 2.97 3.14
CA SER A 128 -14.03 3.86 2.73
C SER A 128 -13.98 5.21 3.46
N CYS A 129 -13.60 5.24 4.73
CA CYS A 129 -13.67 6.43 5.57
C CYS A 129 -12.34 7.20 5.66
N PHE A 130 -11.20 6.49 5.59
CA PHE A 130 -9.88 7.08 5.78
C PHE A 130 -9.01 6.95 4.53
N TYR A 131 -8.20 7.97 4.28
CA TYR A 131 -7.03 7.88 3.43
C TYR A 131 -5.84 7.43 4.27
N VAL A 132 -5.31 6.26 3.92
CA VAL A 132 -4.27 5.56 4.68
C VAL A 132 -2.92 5.78 3.97
N THR A 133 -2.02 6.52 4.61
CA THR A 133 -0.70 6.84 4.01
C THR A 133 0.39 6.97 5.05
N GLU A 134 1.64 6.76 4.63
CA GLU A 134 2.81 7.08 5.44
C GLU A 134 3.08 8.60 5.46
N ARG A 135 3.96 9.03 6.36
CA ARG A 135 4.58 10.36 6.34
C ARG A 135 6.05 10.24 6.00
N GLN A 136 6.62 11.30 5.42
CA GLN A 136 8.05 11.30 5.07
C GLN A 136 8.98 11.15 6.28
N SER A 137 8.61 11.70 7.44
CA SER A 137 9.47 11.72 8.64
C SER A 137 9.51 10.39 9.40
N LYS A 138 8.47 9.55 9.29
CA LYS A 138 8.38 8.26 10.00
C LYS A 138 8.23 7.15 8.97
N ARG A 139 9.34 6.45 8.72
CA ARG A 139 9.40 5.35 7.76
C ARG A 139 8.46 4.21 8.21
N HIS A 140 7.67 3.68 7.28
CA HIS A 140 6.77 2.53 7.50
C HIS A 140 5.59 2.74 8.45
N HIS A 141 5.56 3.80 9.25
CA HIS A 141 4.39 4.14 10.06
C HIS A 141 3.25 4.66 9.18
N VAL A 142 2.07 4.08 9.41
CA VAL A 142 0.84 4.41 8.70
C VAL A 142 0.03 5.43 9.50
N PHE A 143 -0.55 6.39 8.78
CA PHE A 143 -1.41 7.43 9.33
C PHE A 143 -2.77 7.41 8.65
N TYR A 144 -3.81 7.73 9.42
CA TYR A 144 -5.21 7.67 9.00
C TYR A 144 -5.79 9.08 8.92
N TYR A 145 -6.03 9.57 7.71
CA TYR A 145 -6.67 10.88 7.50
C TYR A 145 -8.13 10.65 7.13
N PRO A 146 -9.11 11.27 7.79
CA PRO A 146 -10.49 11.26 7.29
C PRO A 146 -10.52 11.73 5.84
N LYS A 147 -11.24 11.05 4.95
CA LYS A 147 -11.21 11.38 3.52
C LYS A 147 -11.62 12.81 3.20
N THR A 148 -12.55 13.37 3.97
CA THR A 148 -12.97 14.77 3.85
C THR A 148 -11.82 15.74 4.13
N VAL A 149 -11.03 15.46 5.18
CA VAL A 149 -9.85 16.23 5.55
C VAL A 149 -8.74 16.03 4.52
N TRP A 150 -8.49 14.79 4.09
CA TRP A 150 -7.48 14.50 3.06
C TRP A 150 -7.79 15.21 1.74
N ARG A 151 -9.05 15.27 1.33
CA ARG A 151 -9.48 16.01 0.14
C ARG A 151 -9.11 17.49 0.23
N LYS A 152 -9.42 18.16 1.36
CA LYS A 152 -9.03 19.56 1.58
C LYS A 152 -7.51 19.78 1.51
N ILE A 153 -6.72 18.85 2.07
CA ILE A 153 -5.25 18.90 2.01
C ILE A 153 -4.77 18.82 0.55
N VAL A 154 -5.35 17.90 -0.23
CA VAL A 154 -5.00 17.72 -1.65
C VAL A 154 -5.44 18.91 -2.49
N ASP A 155 -6.64 19.43 -2.28
CA ASP A 155 -7.16 20.58 -3.02
C ASP A 155 -6.29 21.82 -2.79
N ASN A 156 -5.93 22.09 -1.53
CA ASN A 156 -4.98 23.15 -1.19
C ASN A 156 -3.61 22.93 -1.85
N ALA A 157 -3.09 21.69 -1.83
CA ALA A 157 -1.84 21.38 -2.50
C ALA A 157 -1.92 21.61 -4.02
N ILE A 158 -3.03 21.23 -4.66
CA ILE A 158 -3.24 21.46 -6.10
C ILE A 158 -3.28 22.95 -6.42
N ASN A 159 -3.96 23.76 -5.60
CA ASN A 159 -4.00 25.21 -5.79
C ASN A 159 -2.60 25.84 -5.67
N CYS A 160 -1.83 25.49 -4.64
CA CYS A 160 -0.45 25.97 -4.51
C CYS A 160 0.44 25.57 -5.70
N LEU A 161 0.20 24.39 -6.31
CA LEU A 161 0.97 23.96 -7.49
C LEU A 161 0.61 24.77 -8.72
N LYS A 162 -0.67 25.13 -8.88
CA LYS A 162 -1.14 25.98 -9.98
C LYS A 162 -0.56 27.40 -9.92
N GLU A 163 -0.36 27.91 -8.71
CA GLU A 163 0.25 29.24 -8.47
C GLU A 163 1.77 29.24 -8.69
N GLN A 164 2.42 28.07 -8.65
CA GLN A 164 3.86 27.93 -8.83
C GLN A 164 4.19 27.49 -10.27
N ASN A 165 4.57 26.22 -10.46
CA ASN A 165 5.22 25.74 -11.69
C ASN A 165 4.31 24.84 -12.54
N TYR A 166 3.03 24.66 -12.16
CA TYR A 166 2.11 23.75 -12.85
C TYR A 166 0.94 24.49 -13.46
N ARG A 167 0.48 24.02 -14.62
CA ARG A 167 -0.76 24.49 -15.26
C ARG A 167 -1.69 23.33 -15.54
N LEU A 168 -2.99 23.60 -15.47
CA LEU A 168 -3.98 22.63 -15.91
C LEU A 168 -3.86 22.45 -17.43
N LEU A 169 -3.93 21.19 -17.88
CA LEU A 169 -3.84 20.84 -19.28
C LEU A 169 -5.25 20.63 -19.83
N ASP A 170 -5.58 21.30 -20.94
CA ASP A 170 -6.83 21.09 -21.66
C ASP A 170 -6.74 19.88 -22.60
N HIS A 171 -7.88 19.46 -23.16
CA HIS A 171 -7.92 18.28 -24.02
C HIS A 171 -7.15 18.48 -25.33
N ALA A 172 -7.16 19.69 -25.91
CA ALA A 172 -6.44 19.95 -27.16
C ALA A 172 -4.93 19.86 -26.98
N SER A 173 -4.38 20.52 -25.96
CA SER A 173 -2.95 20.42 -25.63
C SER A 173 -2.55 19.00 -25.23
N PHE A 174 -3.43 18.28 -24.54
CA PHE A 174 -3.23 16.86 -24.20
C PHE A 174 -3.04 16.00 -25.44
N THR A 175 -3.95 16.09 -26.41
CA THR A 175 -3.86 15.31 -27.65
C THR A 175 -2.63 15.68 -28.46
N TYR A 176 -2.30 16.98 -28.54
CA TYR A 176 -1.11 17.45 -29.22
C TYR A 176 0.18 16.88 -28.60
N ILE A 177 0.36 16.99 -27.28
CA ILE A 177 1.54 16.48 -26.58
C ILE A 177 1.71 14.98 -26.78
N ILE A 178 0.61 14.22 -26.68
CA ILE A 178 0.64 12.77 -26.84
C ILE A 178 0.92 12.35 -28.28
N SER A 179 0.47 13.11 -29.27
CA SER A 179 0.81 12.87 -30.68
C SER A 179 2.30 13.05 -30.98
N LYS A 180 3.00 13.85 -30.17
CA LYS A 180 4.42 14.19 -30.36
C LYS A 180 5.38 13.37 -29.48
N ARG A 181 4.89 12.64 -28.48
CA ARG A 181 5.72 11.93 -27.48
C ARG A 181 5.55 10.42 -27.57
N ASN A 182 6.66 9.72 -27.37
CA ASN A 182 6.71 8.24 -27.37
C ASN A 182 6.50 7.62 -25.97
N PHE A 183 6.12 8.42 -24.96
CA PHE A 183 5.91 7.96 -23.59
C PHE A 183 4.74 8.67 -22.91
N GLY A 184 4.18 8.01 -21.90
CA GLY A 184 2.98 8.48 -21.20
C GLY A 184 3.25 9.47 -20.06
N PHE A 185 2.28 9.60 -19.16
CA PHE A 185 2.36 10.49 -18.01
C PHE A 185 2.58 9.72 -16.71
N SER A 186 3.21 10.37 -15.74
CA SER A 186 3.30 9.82 -14.40
C SER A 186 2.04 10.05 -13.60
N ARG A 187 1.59 9.01 -12.91
CA ARG A 187 0.55 9.15 -11.87
C ARG A 187 1.20 9.72 -10.63
N VAL A 188 0.63 10.81 -10.12
CA VAL A 188 1.11 11.48 -8.91
C VAL A 188 0.41 10.91 -7.67
N ARG A 189 1.19 10.68 -6.61
CA ARG A 189 0.70 10.44 -5.25
C ARG A 189 1.19 11.58 -4.35
N PHE A 190 0.29 12.06 -3.50
CA PHE A 190 0.59 13.04 -2.47
C PHE A 190 1.03 12.36 -1.17
N LEU A 191 2.17 12.78 -0.61
CA LEU A 191 2.72 12.30 0.66
C LEU A 191 2.80 13.46 1.66
N PRO A 192 2.12 13.38 2.81
CA PRO A 192 2.18 14.45 3.80
C PRO A 192 3.59 14.61 4.40
N LYS A 193 4.05 15.87 4.46
CA LYS A 193 5.19 16.34 5.27
C LYS A 193 4.64 17.09 6.50
N GLN A 194 5.54 17.64 7.33
CA GLN A 194 5.14 18.42 8.52
C GLN A 194 4.31 19.66 8.18
N LYS A 195 4.72 20.44 7.17
CA LYS A 195 4.08 21.73 6.80
C LYS A 195 3.49 21.76 5.38
N CYS A 196 3.78 20.75 4.56
CA CYS A 196 3.37 20.73 3.15
C CYS A 196 3.14 19.29 2.66
N VAL A 197 2.90 19.13 1.37
CA VAL A 197 2.72 17.83 0.73
C VAL A 197 3.82 17.62 -0.30
N ARG A 198 4.43 16.44 -0.29
CA ARG A 198 5.38 16.01 -1.33
C ARG A 198 4.64 15.30 -2.45
N ILE A 199 4.95 15.67 -3.68
CA ILE A 199 4.49 14.98 -4.88
C ILE A 199 5.45 13.83 -5.18
N LEU A 200 4.88 12.65 -5.40
CA LEU A 200 5.61 11.47 -5.86
C LEU A 200 5.05 11.03 -7.21
N ALA A 201 5.81 11.27 -8.27
CA ALA A 201 5.48 10.83 -9.62
C ALA A 201 5.90 9.36 -9.82
N ASN A 202 4.95 8.49 -10.16
CA ASN A 202 5.27 7.11 -10.53
C ASN A 202 5.62 7.04 -12.03
N THR A 203 6.89 6.82 -12.34
CA THR A 203 7.45 6.76 -13.70
C THR A 203 7.58 5.33 -14.24
N LYS A 204 7.34 4.31 -13.41
CA LYS A 204 7.51 2.89 -13.75
C LYS A 204 6.30 2.26 -14.42
N VAL A 205 5.12 2.88 -14.26
CA VAL A 205 3.85 2.31 -14.74
C VAL A 205 3.58 2.82 -16.17
N PRO A 206 3.30 1.93 -17.14
CA PRO A 206 2.88 2.35 -18.47
C PRO A 206 1.54 3.09 -18.42
N SER A 207 1.34 4.02 -19.35
CA SER A 207 0.10 4.78 -19.43
C SER A 207 -0.87 4.16 -20.41
N LYS A 208 -2.14 4.06 -20.01
CA LYS A 208 -3.26 3.68 -20.87
C LYS A 208 -4.12 4.91 -21.09
N ILE A 209 -4.14 5.42 -22.32
CA ILE A 209 -4.87 6.65 -22.66
C ILE A 209 -6.10 6.28 -23.51
N PRO A 210 -7.31 6.69 -23.10
CA PRO A 210 -8.48 6.55 -23.95
C PRO A 210 -8.39 7.52 -25.13
N LEU A 211 -8.50 7.02 -26.36
CA LEU A 211 -8.75 7.86 -27.51
C LEU A 211 -10.26 8.04 -27.65
N HIS A 212 -10.75 9.27 -27.48
CA HIS A 212 -12.14 9.57 -27.80
C HIS A 212 -12.28 9.61 -29.32
N ARG A 213 -12.99 8.62 -29.90
CA ARG A 213 -13.52 8.74 -31.26
C ARG A 213 -15.00 9.07 -31.13
N ASN A 214 -15.42 10.17 -31.75
CA ASN A 214 -16.83 10.40 -32.03
C ASN A 214 -17.31 9.24 -32.93
N ASN A 215 -18.24 8.44 -32.40
CA ASN A 215 -19.04 7.37 -33.00
C ASN A 215 -18.90 6.04 -32.27
N ASN A 216 -20.08 5.46 -31.96
CA ASN A 216 -20.42 4.32 -31.11
C ASN A 216 -19.71 2.97 -31.40
N ARG A 217 -18.38 2.94 -31.57
CA ARG A 217 -17.60 1.71 -31.76
C ARG A 217 -16.43 1.69 -30.79
N LYS A 218 -16.53 0.81 -29.78
CA LYS A 218 -15.51 0.34 -28.82
C LYS A 218 -14.38 1.34 -28.49
N ARG A 219 -14.33 1.81 -27.22
CA ARG A 219 -13.23 2.62 -26.67
C ARG A 219 -11.87 2.00 -27.04
N ARG A 220 -11.14 2.63 -27.97
CA ARG A 220 -9.76 2.26 -28.29
C ARG A 220 -8.82 2.94 -27.30
N PHE A 221 -7.84 2.18 -26.83
CA PHE A 221 -6.83 2.66 -25.89
C PHE A 221 -5.46 2.61 -26.54
N VAL A 222 -4.67 3.66 -26.35
CA VAL A 222 -3.25 3.65 -26.69
C VAL A 222 -2.46 3.29 -25.44
N PHE A 223 -1.58 2.30 -25.58
CA PHE A 223 -0.63 1.93 -24.55
C PHE A 223 0.70 2.61 -24.83
N LEU A 224 1.12 3.46 -23.90
CA LEU A 224 2.42 4.11 -23.95
C LEU A 224 3.35 3.45 -22.95
N LYS A 225 4.60 3.25 -23.38
CA LYS A 225 5.67 2.73 -22.54
C LYS A 225 5.82 3.61 -21.28
N SER A 226 6.30 2.98 -20.20
CA SER A 226 6.64 3.74 -18.99
C SER A 226 7.74 4.74 -19.29
N ILE A 227 7.78 5.85 -18.55
CA ILE A 227 8.82 6.89 -18.73
C ILE A 227 10.21 6.27 -18.55
N ASN A 228 10.37 5.40 -17.53
CA ASN A 228 11.64 4.72 -17.31
C ASN A 228 12.05 3.80 -18.46
N SER A 229 11.08 3.14 -19.11
CA SER A 229 11.36 2.30 -20.29
C SER A 229 11.79 3.16 -21.47
N SER A 230 11.12 4.28 -21.70
CA SER A 230 11.41 5.17 -22.84
C SER A 230 12.70 5.96 -22.65
N LEU A 231 13.08 6.30 -21.42
CA LEU A 231 14.34 6.99 -21.11
C LEU A 231 15.51 6.03 -20.87
N LYS A 232 15.32 4.71 -21.03
CA LYS A 232 16.36 3.71 -20.76
C LYS A 232 17.59 3.90 -21.64
N GLU A 233 17.40 4.17 -22.92
CA GLU A 233 18.48 4.40 -23.89
C GLU A 233 19.24 5.69 -23.56
N LEU A 234 18.51 6.79 -23.31
CA LEU A 234 19.12 8.06 -22.90
C LEU A 234 19.93 7.90 -21.60
N HIS A 235 19.40 7.15 -20.63
CA HIS A 235 20.12 6.84 -19.40
C HIS A 235 21.37 5.98 -19.66
N ALA A 236 21.35 5.07 -20.64
CA ALA A 236 22.53 4.30 -21.04
C ALA A 236 23.59 5.18 -21.71
N ILE A 237 23.18 6.10 -22.58
CA ILE A 237 24.07 7.09 -23.21
C ILE A 237 24.73 7.96 -22.13
N LEU A 238 23.97 8.48 -21.16
CA LEU A 238 24.53 9.25 -20.04
C LEU A 238 25.54 8.44 -19.22
N ARG A 239 25.26 7.16 -18.96
CA ARG A 239 26.22 6.27 -18.29
C ARG A 239 27.49 6.04 -19.11
N ARG A 240 27.37 5.96 -20.44
CA ARG A 240 28.52 5.84 -21.35
C ARG A 240 29.36 7.12 -21.34
N ILE A 241 28.74 8.29 -21.49
CA ILE A 241 29.41 9.60 -21.41
C ILE A 241 30.15 9.74 -20.08
N LYS A 242 29.54 9.31 -18.97
CA LYS A 242 30.19 9.32 -17.66
C LYS A 242 31.46 8.46 -17.61
N HIS A 243 31.47 7.33 -18.32
CA HIS A 243 32.61 6.43 -18.35
C HIS A 243 33.72 6.92 -19.29
N GLU A 244 33.35 7.38 -20.50
CA GLU A 244 34.29 7.80 -21.55
C GLU A 244 34.79 9.23 -21.34
N HIS A 245 33.93 10.13 -20.85
CA HIS A 245 34.23 11.54 -20.64
C HIS A 245 33.78 12.03 -19.24
N PRO A 246 34.44 11.57 -18.16
CA PRO A 246 34.07 11.94 -16.79
C PRO A 246 34.03 13.45 -16.53
N GLN A 247 34.89 14.21 -17.23
CA GLN A 247 35.00 15.67 -17.10
C GLN A 247 33.70 16.40 -17.46
N ALA A 248 32.92 15.86 -18.40
CA ALA A 248 31.68 16.48 -18.87
C ALA A 248 30.55 16.45 -17.82
N LEU A 249 30.60 15.49 -16.88
CA LEU A 249 29.63 15.36 -15.79
C LEU A 249 30.23 15.74 -14.43
N GLY A 250 31.48 16.21 -14.41
CA GLY A 250 32.21 16.56 -13.20
C GLY A 250 32.25 15.43 -12.17
N SER A 251 31.95 15.77 -10.92
CA SER A 251 31.93 14.82 -9.79
C SER A 251 30.61 14.06 -9.63
N SER A 252 29.78 13.96 -10.68
CA SER A 252 28.48 13.30 -10.61
C SER A 252 28.61 11.78 -10.38
N VAL A 253 27.82 11.27 -9.44
CA VAL A 253 27.73 9.84 -9.10
C VAL A 253 26.34 9.31 -9.43
N PHE A 254 26.24 8.05 -9.90
CA PHE A 254 24.95 7.45 -10.30
C PHE A 254 24.44 6.42 -9.27
N GLY A 255 25.14 6.30 -8.14
CA GLY A 255 24.79 5.42 -7.04
C GLY A 255 25.82 5.49 -5.91
N TYR A 256 25.51 4.82 -4.81
CA TYR A 256 26.40 4.77 -3.64
C TYR A 256 27.71 4.05 -3.92
N ASP A 257 27.72 3.05 -4.80
CA ASP A 257 28.95 2.34 -5.19
C ASP A 257 29.96 3.27 -5.86
N ASP A 258 29.48 4.19 -6.70
CA ASP A 258 30.34 5.18 -7.35
C ASP A 258 30.91 6.18 -6.33
N ALA A 259 30.06 6.64 -5.40
CA ALA A 259 30.47 7.53 -4.33
C ALA A 259 31.51 6.87 -3.41
N TYR A 260 31.29 5.61 -3.06
CA TYR A 260 32.22 4.81 -2.28
C TYR A 260 33.55 4.65 -3.01
N ARG A 261 33.56 4.31 -4.31
CA ARG A 261 34.79 4.19 -5.10
C ARG A 261 35.59 5.49 -5.14
N LYS A 262 34.91 6.63 -5.32
CA LYS A 262 35.56 7.95 -5.31
C LYS A 262 36.17 8.26 -3.95
N LEU A 263 35.45 7.99 -2.86
CA LEU A 263 35.96 8.17 -1.50
C LEU A 263 37.14 7.23 -1.21
N TYR A 264 37.03 5.95 -1.59
CA TYR A 264 38.08 4.95 -1.41
C TYR A 264 39.37 5.32 -2.14
N GLN A 265 39.28 5.91 -3.34
CA GLN A 265 40.44 6.41 -4.08
C GLN A 265 41.04 7.70 -3.51
N PHE A 266 40.23 8.51 -2.83
CA PHE A 266 40.65 9.77 -2.23
C PHE A 266 41.41 9.57 -0.91
N LEU A 267 40.94 8.67 -0.05
CA LEU A 267 41.51 8.48 1.29
C LEU A 267 43.01 8.14 1.30
N PRO A 268 43.56 7.27 0.44
CA PRO A 268 44.99 7.00 0.39
C PRO A 268 45.83 8.22 -0.04
N LYS A 269 45.32 9.02 -1.00
CA LYS A 269 45.99 10.24 -1.47
C LYS A 269 46.07 11.31 -0.38
N VAL A 270 45.07 11.35 0.50
CA VAL A 270 45.08 12.24 1.66
C VAL A 270 46.05 11.76 2.74
N LYS A 271 46.35 10.46 2.80
CA LYS A 271 47.29 9.85 3.75
C LYS A 271 48.75 9.86 3.30
N GLU A 272 49.05 10.32 2.08
CA GLU A 272 50.33 10.11 1.41
C GLU A 272 51.52 10.55 2.30
N GLY A 273 52.22 9.56 2.88
CA GLY A 273 53.42 9.75 3.70
C GLY A 273 53.23 10.01 5.20
N SER A 274 52.00 10.17 5.73
CA SER A 274 51.79 10.42 7.16
C SER A 274 51.17 9.22 7.88
N PRO A 275 51.69 8.82 9.06
CA PRO A 275 51.06 7.79 9.89
C PRO A 275 49.69 8.23 10.45
N MET A 276 49.40 9.54 10.42
CA MET A 276 48.16 10.12 10.95
C MET A 276 47.35 10.78 9.85
N MET A 277 46.02 10.65 9.91
CA MET A 277 45.13 11.35 8.98
C MET A 277 45.27 12.87 9.14
N PRO A 278 45.48 13.64 8.07
CA PRO A 278 45.44 15.09 8.16
C PRO A 278 44.01 15.57 8.47
N LYS A 279 43.89 16.81 8.94
CA LYS A 279 42.58 17.43 9.18
C LYS A 279 41.83 17.57 7.84
N VAL A 280 40.70 16.87 7.72
CA VAL A 280 39.80 16.95 6.56
C VAL A 280 38.56 17.74 6.95
N TYR A 281 38.16 18.67 6.09
CA TYR A 281 36.91 19.41 6.22
C TYR A 281 35.88 18.85 5.24
N ILE A 282 34.64 18.67 5.69
CA ILE A 282 33.53 18.20 4.86
C ILE A 282 32.49 19.33 4.79
N VAL A 283 32.16 19.73 3.58
CA VAL A 283 31.06 20.65 3.30
C VAL A 283 29.89 19.85 2.76
N VAL A 284 28.73 19.98 3.41
CA VAL A 284 27.49 19.33 2.98
C VAL A 284 26.55 20.40 2.44
N GLY A 285 26.20 20.31 1.15
CA GLY A 285 25.21 21.15 0.50
C GLY A 285 24.00 20.34 0.07
N ASP A 286 22.80 20.90 0.22
CA ASP A 286 21.55 20.31 -0.27
C ASP A 286 20.93 21.23 -1.34
N VAL A 287 20.44 20.63 -2.43
CA VAL A 287 19.78 21.35 -3.52
C VAL A 287 18.28 21.21 -3.35
N SER A 288 17.62 22.32 -3.00
CA SER A 288 16.17 22.33 -2.84
C SER A 288 15.47 22.24 -4.20
N LYS A 289 14.41 21.43 -4.29
CA LYS A 289 13.48 21.38 -5.43
C LYS A 289 14.13 21.07 -6.80
N ALA A 290 15.16 20.22 -6.85
CA ALA A 290 15.87 19.89 -8.10
C ALA A 290 15.01 19.28 -9.24
N PHE A 291 13.75 18.91 -8.97
CA PHE A 291 12.81 18.40 -9.98
C PHE A 291 11.78 19.44 -10.46
N ASP A 292 11.59 20.54 -9.70
CA ASP A 292 10.57 21.55 -9.96
C ASP A 292 11.08 22.65 -10.89
#